data_AF-A0A918UJN2-F1
#
_entry.id   AF-A0A918UJN2-F1
#
_cell.length_a   1.000
_cell.length_b   1.000
_cell.length_c   1.000
_cell.angle_alpha   90.00
_cell.angle_beta   90.00
_cell.angle_gamma   90.00
#
_symmetry.space_group_name_H-M   'P 1'
#
loop_
_entity.id
_entity.type
_entity.pdbx_description
1 polymer ?
#
loop_
_entity_poly.entity_id
_entity_poly.type
_entity_poly.pdbx_seq_one_letter_code
_entity_poly.pdbx_strand_id
1 'polypeptide(L)'
;MEVTGWGAREVRIPPGLAGRVVVEATGGLINPHFWLVADIASKQGTREEKLFILGGWPWEKGRPQALIDPSSLGNIRIKAPEGSWVSRWKLTFRKPEEVELVTAESRGTGSRILRTPDRPGSVTVKFGKAGGRLYQGLGSRKNTEPLAGHYGPMTHTVEVAANSFLTVRDGSGDWGPMMPWTLHWTASD
;
A
#
# COMPACT_ATOMS: atom_id res chain seq x y z
N MET A 1 2.33 10.77 -11.45
CA MET A 1 1.47 10.71 -12.66
C MET A 1 0.12 10.10 -12.29
N GLU A 2 -0.96 10.57 -12.89
CA GLU A 2 -2.30 10.02 -12.70
C GLU A 2 -2.80 9.33 -13.97
N VAL A 3 -3.46 8.18 -13.81
CA VAL A 3 -4.10 7.44 -14.90
C VAL A 3 -5.49 7.01 -14.43
N THR A 4 -6.50 7.20 -15.27
CA THR A 4 -7.86 6.72 -15.02
C THR A 4 -8.32 5.82 -16.14
N GLY A 5 -9.17 4.84 -15.83
CA GLY A 5 -9.73 3.97 -16.84
C GLY A 5 -10.94 3.19 -16.34
N TRP A 6 -11.37 2.28 -17.21
CA TRP A 6 -12.55 1.44 -17.03
C TRP A 6 -12.22 0.00 -17.37
N GLY A 7 -12.66 -0.94 -16.54
CA GLY A 7 -12.45 -2.37 -16.76
C GLY A 7 -10.97 -2.76 -16.83
N ALA A 8 -10.71 -3.90 -17.46
CA ALA A 8 -9.35 -4.41 -17.61
C ALA A 8 -8.53 -3.58 -18.63
N ARG A 9 -7.32 -3.17 -18.24
CA ARG A 9 -6.44 -2.34 -19.06
C ARG A 9 -4.97 -2.61 -18.75
N GLU A 10 -4.14 -2.47 -19.76
CA GLU A 10 -2.70 -2.35 -19.59
C GLU A 10 -2.34 -0.88 -19.38
N VAL A 11 -1.54 -0.61 -18.36
CA VAL A 11 -1.03 0.72 -18.02
C VAL A 11 0.50 0.63 -17.98
N ARG A 12 1.15 1.42 -18.84
CA ARG A 12 2.60 1.54 -18.82
C ARG A 12 3.02 2.38 -17.63
N ILE A 13 4.08 1.97 -16.95
CA ILE A 13 4.68 2.78 -15.89
C ILE A 13 5.31 4.02 -16.52
N PRO A 14 5.06 5.23 -15.98
CA PRO A 14 5.65 6.45 -16.48
C PRO A 14 7.18 6.38 -16.54
N PRO A 15 7.81 6.79 -17.67
CA PRO A 15 9.26 6.94 -17.74
C PRO A 15 9.75 7.93 -16.67
N GLY A 16 10.84 7.61 -15.96
CA GLY A 16 11.42 8.49 -14.93
C GLY A 16 11.03 8.14 -13.48
N LEU A 17 10.17 7.13 -13.28
CA LEU A 17 10.03 6.45 -11.99
C LEU A 17 11.13 5.37 -11.89
N ALA A 18 12.36 5.81 -11.67
CA ALA A 18 13.50 4.92 -11.45
C ALA A 18 13.43 4.34 -10.02
N GLY A 19 13.46 3.01 -9.89
CA GLY A 19 13.25 2.34 -8.60
C GLY A 19 11.78 2.37 -8.16
N ARG A 20 11.49 1.91 -6.94
CA ARG A 20 10.14 1.69 -6.38
C ARG A 20 9.07 2.72 -6.78
N VAL A 21 7.83 2.28 -6.92
CA VAL A 21 6.67 3.14 -7.16
C VAL A 21 5.58 2.84 -6.14
N VAL A 22 5.01 3.90 -5.57
CA VAL A 22 3.78 3.81 -4.79
C VAL A 22 2.62 4.06 -5.73
N VAL A 23 1.71 3.08 -5.78
CA VAL A 23 0.48 3.15 -6.54
C VAL A 23 -0.67 3.39 -5.59
N GLU A 24 -1.22 4.60 -5.59
CA GLU A 24 -2.47 4.88 -4.91
C GLU A 24 -3.63 4.52 -5.83
N ALA A 25 -4.56 3.71 -5.34
CA ALA A 25 -5.65 3.17 -6.13
C ALA A 25 -7.00 3.60 -5.56
N THR A 26 -7.93 3.98 -6.44
CA THR A 26 -9.31 4.31 -6.06
C THR A 26 -10.28 3.60 -7.00
N GLY A 27 -11.30 2.99 -6.42
CA GLY A 27 -12.38 2.30 -7.13
C GLY A 27 -13.56 3.21 -7.41
N GLY A 28 -14.42 2.80 -8.34
CA GLY A 28 -15.65 3.49 -8.70
C GLY A 28 -16.82 3.10 -7.80
N LEU A 29 -17.89 3.90 -7.85
CA LEU A 29 -19.09 3.74 -7.01
C LEU A 29 -19.80 2.37 -7.13
N ILE A 30 -19.72 1.73 -8.29
CA ILE A 30 -20.52 0.52 -8.58
C ILE A 30 -19.75 -0.75 -8.22
N ASN A 31 -18.42 -0.72 -8.36
CA ASN A 31 -17.57 -1.85 -8.04
C ASN A 31 -16.17 -1.33 -7.70
N PRO A 32 -15.81 -1.33 -6.40
CA PRO A 32 -14.50 -0.87 -5.97
C PRO A 32 -13.37 -1.88 -6.27
N HIS A 33 -13.71 -3.12 -6.66
CA HIS A 33 -12.76 -4.22 -6.66
C HIS A 33 -11.99 -4.30 -7.98
N PHE A 34 -10.66 -4.37 -7.89
CA PHE A 34 -9.81 -4.73 -9.01
C PHE A 34 -8.52 -5.42 -8.57
N TRP A 35 -7.96 -6.19 -9.49
CA TRP A 35 -6.64 -6.78 -9.34
C TRP A 35 -5.64 -5.91 -10.07
N LEU A 36 -4.60 -5.49 -9.36
CA LEU A 36 -3.41 -4.93 -9.98
C LEU A 36 -2.42 -6.07 -10.18
N VAL A 37 -2.22 -6.47 -11.44
CA VAL A 37 -1.22 -7.48 -11.81
C VAL A 37 -0.01 -6.76 -12.35
N ALA A 38 1.06 -6.69 -11.57
CA ALA A 38 2.31 -6.09 -12.00
C ALA A 38 3.22 -7.16 -12.60
N ASP A 39 3.66 -6.98 -13.86
CA ASP A 39 4.60 -7.88 -14.52
C ASP A 39 6.03 -7.48 -14.19
N ILE A 40 6.50 -7.96 -13.04
CA ILE A 40 7.83 -7.65 -12.54
C ILE A 40 8.81 -8.53 -13.28
N ALA A 41 9.47 -8.00 -14.32
CA ALA A 41 10.70 -8.61 -14.80
C ALA A 41 11.71 -8.61 -13.65
N SER A 42 12.68 -9.51 -13.70
CA SER A 42 13.78 -9.60 -12.75
C SER A 42 14.98 -10.13 -13.51
N LYS A 43 16.16 -10.10 -12.90
CA LYS A 43 17.36 -10.73 -13.49
C LYS A 43 17.18 -12.24 -13.77
N GLN A 44 16.14 -12.87 -13.19
CA GLN A 44 15.84 -14.31 -13.30
C GLN A 44 14.62 -14.60 -14.20
N GLY A 45 14.05 -13.59 -14.88
CA GLY A 45 12.85 -13.71 -15.71
C GLY A 45 11.67 -12.89 -15.19
N THR A 46 10.52 -12.99 -15.85
CA THR A 46 9.29 -12.25 -15.49
C THR A 46 8.46 -13.03 -14.48
N ARG A 47 8.16 -12.40 -13.34
CA ARG A 47 7.19 -12.90 -12.36
C ARG A 47 5.96 -11.99 -12.33
N GLU A 48 4.78 -12.56 -12.23
CA GLU A 48 3.55 -11.80 -11.96
C GLU A 48 3.42 -11.56 -10.45
N GLU A 49 3.36 -10.31 -10.01
CA GLU A 49 2.90 -9.97 -8.66
C GLU A 49 1.44 -9.51 -8.74
N LYS A 50 0.55 -10.36 -8.24
CA LYS A 50 -0.88 -10.07 -8.16
C LYS A 50 -1.15 -9.40 -6.82
N LEU A 51 -1.46 -8.12 -6.88
CA LEU A 51 -1.91 -7.34 -5.74
C LEU A 51 -3.41 -7.21 -5.86
N PHE A 52 -4.14 -7.81 -4.92
CA PHE A 52 -5.53 -7.45 -4.78
C PHE A 52 -5.55 -6.00 -4.30
N ILE A 53 -6.22 -5.12 -5.04
CA ILE A 53 -6.50 -3.78 -4.56
C ILE A 53 -8.00 -3.60 -4.60
N LEU A 54 -8.60 -3.76 -3.44
CA LEU A 54 -9.94 -3.25 -3.20
C LEU A 54 -9.79 -1.72 -3.17
N GLY A 55 -10.18 -1.05 -4.26
CA GLY A 55 -10.13 0.40 -4.34
C GLY A 55 -11.08 1.00 -3.31
N GLY A 56 -10.57 1.85 -2.42
CA GLY A 56 -11.42 2.53 -1.45
C GLY A 56 -12.48 3.38 -2.16
N TRP A 57 -13.59 3.64 -1.47
CA TRP A 57 -14.57 4.60 -1.97
C TRP A 57 -13.93 5.98 -2.14
N PRO A 58 -14.39 6.82 -3.10
CA PRO A 58 -13.77 8.13 -3.37
C PRO A 58 -13.68 9.06 -2.15
N TRP A 59 -14.54 8.85 -1.15
CA TRP A 59 -14.62 9.62 0.09
C TRP A 59 -13.92 8.98 1.29
N GLU A 60 -13.33 7.78 1.14
CA GLU A 60 -12.54 7.19 2.22
C GLU A 60 -11.28 8.02 2.48
N LYS A 61 -11.03 8.32 3.75
CA LYS A 61 -9.78 8.93 4.18
C LYS A 61 -8.67 7.87 4.13
N GLY A 62 -7.66 8.13 3.31
CA GLY A 62 -6.52 7.25 3.15
C GLY A 62 -6.76 6.18 2.09
N ARG A 63 -6.67 6.57 0.82
CA ARG A 63 -6.74 5.66 -0.34
C ARG A 63 -5.76 4.50 -0.17
N PRO A 64 -6.14 3.26 -0.53
CA PRO A 64 -5.22 2.14 -0.57
C PRO A 64 -3.99 2.47 -1.42
N GLN A 65 -2.81 2.23 -0.85
CA GLN A 65 -1.54 2.41 -1.52
C GLN A 65 -0.86 1.07 -1.63
N ALA A 66 -0.29 0.73 -2.77
CA ALA A 66 0.54 -0.46 -2.91
C ALA A 66 1.96 -0.05 -3.27
N LEU A 67 2.96 -0.65 -2.61
CA LEU A 67 4.36 -0.47 -2.95
C LEU A 67 4.74 -1.53 -3.97
N ILE A 68 5.20 -1.08 -5.12
CA ILE A 68 5.62 -1.94 -6.22
C ILE A 68 7.09 -1.64 -6.51
N ASP A 69 7.89 -2.67 -6.79
CA ASP A 69 9.30 -2.49 -7.16
C ASP A 69 9.49 -2.61 -8.69
N PRO A 70 9.65 -1.49 -9.41
CA PRO A 70 9.77 -1.44 -10.85
C PRO A 70 11.21 -1.40 -11.32
N SER A 71 12.20 -1.68 -10.46
CA SER A 71 13.60 -1.84 -10.88
C SER A 71 13.78 -2.86 -12.00
N SER A 72 12.72 -3.59 -12.35
CA SER A 72 12.63 -4.39 -13.54
C SER A 72 11.18 -4.57 -14.05
N LEU A 73 10.28 -3.59 -13.92
CA LEU A 73 8.89 -3.70 -14.41
C LEU A 73 8.74 -3.27 -15.88
N GLY A 74 8.14 -4.13 -16.70
CA GLY A 74 7.75 -3.78 -18.08
C GLY A 74 6.38 -3.09 -18.14
N ASN A 75 5.35 -3.71 -17.54
CA ASN A 75 3.96 -3.26 -17.62
C ASN A 75 3.18 -3.55 -16.32
N ILE A 76 2.13 -2.77 -16.07
CA ILE A 76 1.12 -3.08 -15.04
C ILE A 76 -0.21 -3.36 -15.75
N ARG A 77 -0.80 -4.53 -15.49
CA ARG A 77 -2.11 -4.92 -16.01
C ARG A 77 -3.15 -4.82 -14.90
N ILE A 78 -4.15 -3.99 -15.10
CA ILE A 78 -5.33 -3.94 -14.26
C ILE A 78 -6.29 -5.00 -14.79
N LYS A 79 -6.64 -5.97 -13.95
CA LYS A 79 -7.67 -6.97 -14.23
C LYS A 79 -8.89 -6.67 -13.37
N ALA A 80 -10.05 -6.58 -14.00
CA ALA A 80 -11.30 -6.64 -13.27
C ALA A 80 -11.46 -8.07 -12.70
N PRO A 81 -12.03 -8.26 -11.50
CA PRO A 81 -12.42 -9.59 -11.04
C PRO A 81 -13.35 -10.24 -12.06
N GLU A 82 -13.29 -11.56 -12.18
CA GLU A 82 -14.16 -12.29 -13.10
C GLU A 82 -15.64 -12.05 -12.74
N GLY A 83 -16.48 -11.77 -13.74
CA GLY A 83 -17.90 -11.46 -13.54
C GLY A 83 -18.21 -10.05 -13.01
N SER A 84 -17.20 -9.18 -12.85
CA SER A 84 -17.39 -7.84 -12.31
C SER A 84 -17.80 -6.83 -13.40
N TRP A 85 -18.85 -6.06 -13.13
CA TRP A 85 -19.27 -4.94 -13.99
C TRP A 85 -18.19 -3.86 -14.00
N VAL A 86 -18.07 -3.15 -15.14
CA VAL A 86 -17.00 -2.20 -15.48
C VAL A 86 -16.66 -1.25 -14.32
N SER A 87 -15.62 -1.57 -13.55
CA SER A 87 -15.11 -0.70 -12.48
C SER A 87 -14.36 0.48 -13.09
N ARG A 88 -14.78 1.71 -12.77
CA ARG A 88 -13.92 2.88 -12.96
C ARG A 88 -12.79 2.79 -11.95
N TRP A 89 -11.57 3.06 -12.38
CA TRP A 89 -10.43 3.12 -11.47
C TRP A 89 -9.59 4.36 -11.76
N LYS A 90 -8.87 4.78 -10.73
CA LYS A 90 -7.86 5.83 -10.79
C LYS A 90 -6.62 5.34 -10.07
N LEU A 91 -5.48 5.39 -10.77
CA LEU A 91 -4.16 5.10 -10.24
C LEU A 91 -3.35 6.40 -10.18
N THR A 92 -2.69 6.63 -9.05
CA THR A 92 -1.68 7.69 -8.91
C THR A 92 -0.33 7.04 -8.63
N PHE A 93 0.62 7.25 -9.51
CA PHE A 93 2.00 6.79 -9.40
C PHE A 93 2.85 7.87 -8.76
N ARG A 94 3.52 7.52 -7.67
CA ARG A 94 4.39 8.39 -6.89
C ARG A 94 5.72 7.72 -6.59
N LYS A 95 6.77 8.51 -6.41
CA LYS A 95 8.01 7.97 -5.87
C LYS A 95 7.85 7.72 -4.35
N PRO A 96 8.57 6.74 -3.76
CA PRO A 96 8.46 6.44 -2.33
C PRO A 96 8.79 7.64 -1.44
N GLU A 97 9.70 8.51 -1.86
CA GLU A 97 10.05 9.76 -1.17
C GLU A 97 8.91 10.79 -1.14
N GLU A 98 7.93 10.69 -2.04
CA GLU A 98 6.74 11.55 -2.10
C GLU A 98 5.61 11.04 -1.18
N VAL A 99 5.84 9.94 -0.46
CA VAL A 99 4.89 9.40 0.53
C VAL A 99 4.89 10.28 1.78
N GLU A 100 3.70 10.41 2.37
CA GLU A 100 3.49 11.18 3.58
C GLU A 100 4.35 10.67 4.75
N LEU A 101 4.81 11.61 5.58
CA LEU A 101 5.45 11.30 6.85
C LEU A 101 4.41 10.77 7.84
N VAL A 102 4.79 9.77 8.64
CA VAL A 102 4.05 9.47 9.86
C VAL A 102 4.12 10.68 10.78
N THR A 103 2.95 11.15 11.22
CA THR A 103 2.85 12.27 12.16
C THR A 103 2.73 11.73 13.59
N ALA A 104 2.61 12.62 14.58
CA ALA A 104 2.34 12.21 15.96
C ALA A 104 1.07 11.34 16.07
N GLU A 105 0.07 11.59 15.23
CA GLU A 105 -1.13 10.74 15.10
C GLU A 105 -1.54 10.60 13.63
N SER A 106 -1.40 9.38 13.11
CA SER A 106 -1.89 9.01 11.79
C SER A 106 -3.06 8.04 11.92
N ARG A 107 -4.05 8.16 11.03
CA ARG A 107 -5.25 7.31 11.03
C ARG A 107 -5.69 7.00 9.61
N GLY A 108 -6.33 5.85 9.42
CA GLY A 108 -6.85 5.47 8.11
C GLY A 108 -7.87 4.34 8.17
N THR A 109 -8.53 4.13 7.03
CA THR A 109 -9.48 3.03 6.80
C THR A 109 -9.09 2.22 5.56
N GLY A 110 -7.84 2.30 5.15
CA GLY A 110 -7.27 1.53 4.06
C GLY A 110 -5.81 1.25 4.32
N SER A 111 -5.24 0.32 3.57
CA SER A 111 -3.82 0.01 3.66
C SER A 111 -2.99 1.21 3.20
N ARG A 112 -1.91 1.50 3.94
CA ARG A 112 -1.10 2.70 3.73
C ARG A 112 0.38 2.41 3.80
N ILE A 113 1.13 3.25 3.13
CA ILE A 113 2.57 3.36 3.25
C ILE A 113 2.83 4.73 3.85
N LEU A 114 3.67 4.78 4.87
CA LEU A 114 4.08 5.99 5.55
C LEU A 114 5.60 6.01 5.64
N ARG A 115 6.21 7.18 5.55
CA ARG A 115 7.64 7.34 5.81
C ARG A 115 7.86 7.68 7.28
N THR A 116 8.78 6.99 7.94
CA THR A 116 9.20 7.36 9.30
C THR A 116 10.05 8.64 9.28
N PRO A 117 10.10 9.39 10.39
CA PRO A 117 10.94 10.57 10.49
C PRO A 117 12.44 10.22 10.37
N ASP A 118 13.27 11.24 10.37
CA ASP A 118 14.73 11.15 10.26
C ASP A 118 15.44 10.63 11.52
N ARG A 119 14.69 10.33 12.57
CA ARG A 119 15.15 9.74 13.83
C ARG A 119 14.36 8.48 14.20
N PRO A 120 14.98 7.53 14.91
CA PRO A 120 14.28 6.34 15.39
C PRO A 120 13.19 6.73 16.41
N GLY A 121 12.27 5.80 16.62
CA GLY A 121 11.18 6.00 17.57
C GLY A 121 10.40 4.73 17.79
N SER A 122 9.37 4.86 18.61
CA SER A 122 8.36 3.82 18.80
C SER A 122 7.06 4.22 18.11
N VAL A 123 6.36 3.20 17.61
CA VAL A 123 5.02 3.35 17.06
C VAL A 123 4.06 2.48 17.85
N THR A 124 3.04 3.13 18.41
CA THR A 124 1.86 2.42 18.92
C THR A 124 0.82 2.32 17.83
N VAL A 125 0.52 1.10 17.39
CA VAL A 125 -0.52 0.81 16.41
C VAL A 125 -1.74 0.21 17.08
N LYS A 126 -2.93 0.70 16.70
CA LYS A 126 -4.21 0.13 17.11
C LYS A 126 -5.02 -0.26 15.88
N PHE A 127 -5.40 -1.53 15.82
CA PHE A 127 -6.24 -2.07 14.75
C PHE A 127 -7.69 -2.27 15.20
N GLY A 128 -8.63 -2.08 14.27
CA GLY A 128 -10.05 -2.38 14.47
C GLY A 128 -10.35 -3.89 14.56
N LYS A 129 -11.63 -4.24 14.61
CA LYS A 129 -12.11 -5.62 14.85
C LYS A 129 -11.59 -6.67 13.86
N ALA A 130 -11.32 -6.29 12.62
CA ALA A 130 -10.79 -7.19 11.59
C ALA A 130 -9.29 -7.49 11.78
N GLY A 131 -8.61 -6.78 12.68
CA GLY A 131 -7.17 -6.81 12.83
C GLY A 131 -6.42 -6.12 11.70
N GLY A 132 -5.14 -6.45 11.58
CA GLY A 132 -4.22 -5.80 10.66
C GLY A 132 -2.78 -6.18 10.95
N ARG A 133 -1.87 -5.73 10.10
CA ARG A 133 -0.45 -5.97 10.26
C ARG A 133 0.33 -4.71 9.98
N LEU A 134 1.31 -4.44 10.83
CA LEU A 134 2.28 -3.38 10.66
C LEU A 134 3.60 -4.02 10.24
N TYR A 135 4.18 -3.51 9.17
CA TYR A 135 5.49 -3.91 8.68
C TYR A 135 6.41 -2.70 8.60
N GLN A 136 7.71 -2.92 8.79
CA GLN A 136 8.74 -1.92 8.52
C GLN A 136 9.69 -2.39 7.46
N GLY A 137 9.92 -1.56 6.45
CA GLY A 137 10.88 -1.82 5.37
C GLY A 137 11.96 -0.78 5.26
N LEU A 138 13.18 -1.28 5.06
CA LEU A 138 14.38 -0.49 4.81
C LEU A 138 14.69 -0.53 3.31
N GLY A 139 14.74 0.64 2.67
CA GLY A 139 15.25 0.78 1.31
C GLY A 139 14.51 -0.05 0.26
N SER A 140 15.13 -1.13 -0.25
CA SER A 140 14.69 -1.97 -1.38
C SER A 140 14.22 -3.40 -1.02
N ARG A 141 14.18 -3.80 0.25
CA ARG A 141 13.72 -5.15 0.65
C ARG A 141 12.24 -5.23 1.02
N LYS A 142 11.64 -6.41 0.77
CA LYS A 142 10.29 -6.81 1.17
C LYS A 142 10.32 -7.19 2.65
N ASN A 143 9.35 -6.74 3.43
CA ASN A 143 9.22 -7.08 4.85
C ASN A 143 8.57 -8.45 4.91
N THR A 144 9.34 -9.47 5.24
CA THR A 144 8.83 -10.84 5.24
C THR A 144 7.99 -11.12 6.48
N GLU A 145 8.23 -10.42 7.59
CA GLU A 145 7.51 -10.62 8.85
C GLU A 145 6.88 -9.32 9.37
N PRO A 146 5.66 -9.40 9.94
CA PRO A 146 5.02 -8.25 10.57
C PRO A 146 5.75 -7.90 11.87
N LEU A 147 6.01 -6.61 12.10
CA LEU A 147 6.47 -6.13 13.40
C LEU A 147 5.40 -6.26 14.47
N ALA A 148 4.14 -6.10 14.07
CA ALA A 148 2.99 -6.18 14.94
C ALA A 148 1.76 -6.67 14.17
N GLY A 149 0.89 -7.39 14.86
CA GLY A 149 -0.46 -7.69 14.41
C GLY A 149 -0.80 -9.16 14.19
N HIS A 150 -2.11 -9.44 14.16
CA HIS A 150 -2.79 -10.71 13.96
C HIS A 150 -4.24 -10.47 13.45
N TYR A 151 -5.07 -11.52 13.38
CA TYR A 151 -6.52 -11.34 13.23
C TYR A 151 -7.16 -10.86 14.54
N GLY A 152 -8.07 -9.89 14.46
CA GLY A 152 -8.77 -9.33 15.63
C GLY A 152 -8.23 -7.99 16.14
N PRO A 153 -8.96 -7.30 17.04
CA PRO A 153 -8.54 -6.02 17.59
C PRO A 153 -7.31 -6.19 18.48
N MET A 154 -6.33 -5.31 18.33
CA MET A 154 -5.09 -5.36 19.09
C MET A 154 -4.38 -4.00 19.11
N THR A 155 -3.55 -3.82 20.13
CA THR A 155 -2.65 -2.67 20.28
C THR A 155 -1.24 -3.19 20.50
N HIS A 156 -0.28 -2.68 19.73
CA HIS A 156 1.13 -3.02 19.87
C HIS A 156 1.96 -1.75 19.90
N THR A 157 3.03 -1.75 20.66
CA THR A 157 4.09 -0.74 20.58
C THR A 157 5.35 -1.43 20.08
N VAL A 158 5.95 -0.90 19.03
CA VAL A 158 7.14 -1.46 18.39
C VAL A 158 8.17 -0.38 18.13
N GLU A 159 9.45 -0.72 18.30
CA GLU A 159 10.57 0.13 17.91
C GLU A 159 10.74 0.11 16.39
N VAL A 160 11.01 1.27 15.83
CA VAL A 160 11.12 1.48 14.39
C VAL A 160 12.30 2.40 14.08
N ALA A 161 13.21 1.91 13.24
CA ALA A 161 14.28 2.70 12.65
C ALA A 161 13.81 3.95 11.90
N ALA A 162 14.66 4.98 11.93
CA ALA A 162 14.56 6.21 11.15
C ALA A 162 14.53 5.94 9.63
N ASN A 163 13.99 6.89 8.86
CA ASN A 163 14.02 6.92 7.38
C ASN A 163 13.61 5.61 6.68
N SER A 164 12.79 4.82 7.37
CA SER A 164 12.18 3.58 6.91
C SER A 164 10.76 3.82 6.40
N PHE A 165 10.20 2.82 5.73
CA PHE A 165 8.79 2.81 5.32
C PHE A 165 7.98 1.91 6.25
N LEU A 166 6.89 2.44 6.79
CA LEU A 166 5.88 1.66 7.50
C LEU A 166 4.76 1.31 6.53
N THR A 167 4.36 0.04 6.57
CA THR A 167 3.26 -0.46 5.76
C THR A 167 2.19 -1.01 6.71
N VAL A 168 0.98 -0.46 6.61
CA VAL A 168 -0.20 -0.90 7.35
C VAL A 168 -1.10 -1.66 6.39
N ARG A 169 -1.40 -2.93 6.70
CA ARG A 169 -2.20 -3.83 5.85
C ARG A 169 -3.22 -4.58 6.69
N ASP A 170 -4.19 -5.22 6.04
CA ASP A 170 -5.18 -6.04 6.72
C ASP A 170 -4.55 -7.29 7.39
N GLY A 171 -5.38 -8.08 8.07
CA GLY A 171 -4.93 -9.27 8.80
C GLY A 171 -4.36 -10.39 7.91
N SER A 172 -4.76 -10.47 6.64
CA SER A 172 -4.18 -11.39 5.65
C SER A 172 -2.87 -10.86 5.05
N GLY A 173 -2.61 -9.57 5.22
CA GLY A 173 -1.45 -8.91 4.63
C GLY A 173 -1.69 -8.62 3.16
N ASP A 174 -2.90 -8.21 2.78
CA ASP A 174 -3.31 -7.74 1.45
C ASP A 174 -3.41 -6.20 1.40
N TRP A 175 -3.60 -5.64 0.20
CA TRP A 175 -3.78 -4.19 0.02
C TRP A 175 -5.27 -3.87 -0.22
N GLY A 176 -5.84 -2.90 0.49
CA GLY A 176 -7.26 -2.59 0.31
C GLY A 176 -7.86 -1.69 1.38
N PRO A 177 -9.19 -1.56 1.46
CA PRO A 177 -9.87 -0.97 2.58
C PRO A 177 -9.65 -1.86 3.80
N MET A 178 -9.69 -1.22 4.95
CA MET A 178 -9.46 -1.82 6.24
C MET A 178 -10.44 -1.22 7.23
N MET A 179 -10.68 -1.93 8.33
CA MET A 179 -11.29 -1.29 9.49
C MET A 179 -10.39 -0.15 9.99
N PRO A 180 -10.96 0.87 10.68
CA PRO A 180 -10.18 1.98 11.19
C PRO A 180 -8.96 1.52 11.98
N TRP A 181 -7.84 2.16 11.72
CA TRP A 181 -6.60 1.99 12.47
C TRP A 181 -6.00 3.34 12.83
N THR A 182 -5.20 3.37 13.89
CA THR A 182 -4.42 4.53 14.30
C THR A 182 -2.97 4.14 14.57
N LEU A 183 -2.06 5.08 14.29
CA LEU A 183 -0.65 5.04 14.63
C LEU A 183 -0.32 6.27 15.45
N HIS A 184 0.35 6.08 16.57
CA HIS A 184 0.95 7.14 17.35
C HIS A 184 2.46 7.00 17.32
N TRP A 185 3.15 8.02 16.82
CA TRP A 185 4.60 8.07 16.77
C TRP A 185 5.15 8.78 18.00
N THR A 186 6.13 8.16 18.65
CA THR A 186 6.93 8.77 19.71
C THR A 186 8.39 8.70 19.30
N ALA A 187 9.05 9.85 19.18
CA ALA A 187 10.48 9.86 18.87
C ALA A 187 11.29 9.33 20.05
N SER A 188 12.36 8.59 19.77
CA SER A 188 13.38 8.29 20.77
C SER A 188 14.24 9.54 20.98
N ASP A 189 14.67 9.73 22.23
CA ASP A 189 15.67 10.74 22.60
C ASP A 189 17.08 10.35 22.13
#